data_AF-A0A3E1K4D9-F1
#
_entry.id   AF-A0A3E1K4D9-F1
#
_cell.length_a   1.000
_cell.length_b   1.000
_cell.length_c   1.000
_cell.angle_alpha   90.00
_cell.angle_beta   90.00
_cell.angle_gamma   90.00
#
_symmetry.space_group_name_H-M   'P 1'
#
loop_
_entity.id
_entity.type
_entity.pdbx_description
1 polymer ?
#
loop_
_entity_poly.entity_id
_entity_poly.type
_entity_poly.pdbx_seq_one_letter_code
_entity_poly.pdbx_strand_id
1 'polypeptide(L)'
;MTTTMRKQGGFTLIELMIVIAILAILMAIAIPAYQNYSIRTANSECVNLASSLKLAVSETAQANGVVATDASLTANEVGVNPAQVATPRCDNVGIAAGVITINSTGSDGTSAGTFTFTPTQGSIGDSIQWNCTSTHANQQHVAAECRGT
;
A
#
# COMPACT_ATOMS: atom_id res chain seq x y z
N MET A 1 14.45 62.24 25.08
CA MET A 1 14.10 60.81 24.98
C MET A 1 15.00 60.21 23.91
N THR A 2 16.14 59.65 24.30
CA THR A 2 17.18 59.15 23.39
C THR A 2 16.93 57.68 23.09
N THR A 3 16.45 57.39 21.88
CA THR A 3 16.23 56.03 21.37
C THR A 3 17.58 55.39 21.07
N THR A 4 18.04 54.48 21.92
CA THR A 4 19.22 53.64 21.64
C THR A 4 18.92 52.73 20.45
N MET A 5 19.51 53.01 19.28
CA MET A 5 19.51 52.08 18.14
C MET A 5 20.24 50.79 18.55
N ARG A 6 19.51 49.70 18.72
CA ARG A 6 20.11 48.36 18.84
C ARG A 6 20.70 48.01 17.47
N LYS A 7 22.01 47.78 17.40
CA LYS A 7 22.64 47.23 16.19
C LYS A 7 21.98 45.88 15.89
N GLN A 8 21.30 45.80 14.76
CA GLN A 8 20.74 44.55 14.25
C GLN A 8 21.92 43.70 13.75
N GLY A 9 22.26 42.63 14.47
CA GLY A 9 23.27 41.67 14.05
C GLY A 9 22.71 40.83 12.91
N GLY A 10 23.27 40.97 11.70
CA GLY A 10 22.95 40.11 10.57
C GLY A 10 23.66 38.76 10.67
N PHE A 11 23.06 37.73 10.09
CA PHE A 11 23.67 36.40 9.92
C PHE A 11 24.87 36.49 8.96
N THR A 12 25.98 35.83 9.27
CA THR A 12 27.15 35.83 8.37
C THR A 12 26.94 34.86 7.21
N LEU A 13 27.55 35.17 6.06
CA LEU A 13 27.50 34.29 4.87
C LEU A 13 28.12 32.92 5.19
N ILE A 14 29.15 32.89 6.04
CA ILE A 14 29.80 31.64 6.45
C ILE A 14 28.89 30.78 7.33
N GLU A 15 28.10 31.36 8.24
CA GLU A 15 27.11 30.61 9.01
C GLU A 15 26.05 29.98 8.09
N LEU A 16 25.58 30.73 7.09
CA LEU A 16 24.61 30.20 6.13
C LEU A 16 25.19 29.05 5.30
N MET A 17 26.44 29.15 4.85
CA MET A 17 27.08 28.09 4.08
C MET A 17 27.28 26.80 4.88
N ILE A 18 27.63 26.91 6.17
CA ILE A 18 27.79 25.74 7.05
C ILE A 18 26.43 25.06 7.26
N VAL A 19 25.36 25.84 7.47
CA VAL A 19 24.00 25.30 7.63
C VAL A 19 23.57 24.53 6.37
N ILE A 20 23.80 25.09 5.18
CA ILE A 20 23.46 24.43 3.91
C ILE A 20 24.28 23.14 3.73
N ALA A 21 25.57 23.15 4.09
CA ALA A 21 26.42 21.96 4.00
C ALA A 21 25.90 20.82 4.90
N ILE A 22 25.49 21.11 6.13
CA ILE A 22 24.91 20.13 7.04
C ILE A 22 23.55 19.63 6.51
N LEU A 23 22.70 20.53 6.02
CA LEU A 23 21.41 20.17 5.43
C LEU A 23 21.57 19.23 4.23
N ALA A 24 22.56 19.47 3.37
CA ALA A 24 22.83 18.61 2.22
C ALA A 24 23.19 17.18 2.64
N ILE A 25 24.01 17.02 3.68
CA ILE A 25 24.37 15.69 4.22
C ILE A 25 23.14 14.98 4.79
N LEU A 26 22.29 15.68 5.55
CA LEU A 26 21.08 15.10 6.12
C LEU A 26 20.08 14.68 5.04
N MET A 27 19.89 15.51 3.99
CA MET A 27 18.98 15.21 2.89
C MET A 27 19.40 13.98 2.09
N ALA A 28 20.71 13.77 1.89
CA ALA A 28 21.22 12.61 1.15
C ALA A 28 20.81 11.27 1.78
N ILE A 29 20.65 11.22 3.11
CA ILE A 29 20.22 10.03 3.86
C ILE A 29 18.69 10.01 4.01
N ALA A 30 18.09 11.17 4.27
CA ALA A 30 16.67 11.27 4.59
C ALA A 30 15.76 11.00 3.37
N ILE A 31 16.13 11.48 2.17
CA ILE A 31 15.29 11.34 0.98
C ILE A 31 15.09 9.87 0.59
N PRO A 32 16.14 9.03 0.44
CA PRO A 32 15.95 7.62 0.10
C PRO A 32 15.17 6.85 1.17
N ALA A 33 15.43 7.14 2.45
CA ALA A 33 14.70 6.51 3.56
C ALA A 33 13.20 6.88 3.53
N TYR A 34 12.87 8.14 3.28
CA TYR A 34 11.50 8.61 3.16
C TYR A 34 10.79 7.99 1.94
N GLN A 35 11.47 7.88 0.80
CA GLN A 35 10.94 7.22 -0.39
C GLN A 35 10.59 5.75 -0.11
N ASN A 36 11.52 4.99 0.51
CA ASN A 36 11.26 3.60 0.90
C ASN A 36 10.07 3.47 1.87
N TYR A 37 9.94 4.39 2.82
CA TYR A 37 8.80 4.42 3.73
C TYR A 37 7.48 4.71 3.01
N SER A 38 7.47 5.69 2.09
CA SER A 38 6.31 6.05 1.28
C SER A 38 5.83 4.87 0.43
N ILE A 39 6.75 4.17 -0.24
CA ILE A 39 6.43 2.99 -1.06
C ILE A 39 5.82 1.88 -0.18
N ARG A 40 6.43 1.57 0.96
CA ARG A 40 5.90 0.57 1.90
C ARG A 40 4.50 0.93 2.40
N THR A 41 4.26 2.21 2.65
CA THR A 41 2.96 2.70 3.11
C THR A 41 1.90 2.54 2.02
N ALA A 42 2.22 2.89 0.78
CA ALA A 42 1.33 2.70 -0.36
C ALA A 42 1.00 1.22 -0.58
N ASN A 43 1.99 0.33 -0.53
CA ASN A 43 1.75 -1.11 -0.65
C ASN A 43 0.91 -1.66 0.52
N SER A 44 1.12 -1.16 1.74
CA SER A 44 0.32 -1.58 2.91
C SER A 44 -1.13 -1.09 2.80
N GLU A 45 -1.39 0.04 2.14
CA GLU A 45 -2.74 0.51 1.82
C GLU A 45 -3.51 -0.53 0.99
N CYS A 46 -2.88 -1.11 -0.03
CA CYS A 46 -3.52 -2.11 -0.88
C CYS A 46 -3.82 -3.42 -0.12
N VAL A 47 -2.94 -3.81 0.80
CA VAL A 47 -3.18 -4.97 1.68
C VAL A 47 -4.32 -4.71 2.66
N ASN A 48 -4.42 -3.49 3.21
CA ASN A 48 -5.54 -3.09 4.05
C ASN A 48 -6.86 -3.06 3.26
N LEU A 49 -6.83 -2.56 2.03
CA LEU A 49 -7.98 -2.57 1.12
C LEU A 49 -8.47 -3.99 0.85
N ALA A 50 -7.56 -4.95 0.70
CA ALA A 50 -7.92 -6.36 0.53
C ALA A 50 -8.68 -6.93 1.74
N SER A 51 -8.52 -6.38 2.95
CA SER A 51 -9.15 -6.93 4.16
C SER A 51 -10.68 -6.82 4.11
N SER A 52 -11.23 -5.72 3.61
CA SER A 52 -12.68 -5.57 3.42
C SER A 52 -13.20 -6.47 2.30
N LEU A 53 -12.42 -6.66 1.23
CA LEU A 53 -12.76 -7.54 0.12
C LEU A 53 -12.74 -9.02 0.52
N LYS A 54 -11.75 -9.44 1.32
CA LYS A 54 -11.67 -10.80 1.89
C LYS A 54 -12.91 -11.12 2.70
N LEU A 55 -13.37 -10.16 3.51
CA LEU A 55 -14.61 -10.32 4.28
C LEU A 55 -15.81 -10.47 3.35
N ALA A 56 -15.97 -9.59 2.36
CA ALA A 56 -17.07 -9.65 1.40
C ALA A 56 -17.11 -10.99 0.65
N VAL A 57 -15.96 -11.47 0.13
CA VAL A 57 -15.85 -12.78 -0.52
C VAL A 57 -16.26 -13.90 0.44
N SER A 58 -15.81 -13.83 1.70
CA SER A 58 -16.11 -14.83 2.71
C SER A 58 -17.59 -14.88 3.09
N GLU A 59 -18.25 -13.72 3.17
CA GLU A 59 -19.68 -13.62 3.45
C GLU A 59 -20.51 -14.13 2.27
N THR A 60 -20.17 -13.75 1.04
CA THR A 60 -20.86 -14.23 -0.17
C THR A 60 -20.69 -15.73 -0.37
N ALA A 61 -19.49 -16.27 -0.15
CA ALA A 61 -19.25 -17.72 -0.21
C ALA A 61 -20.15 -18.48 0.76
N GLN A 62 -20.24 -18.00 2.01
CA GLN A 62 -21.11 -18.59 3.03
C GLN A 62 -22.60 -18.45 2.69
N ALA A 63 -23.04 -17.28 2.24
CA ALA A 63 -24.42 -17.01 1.88
C ALA A 63 -24.90 -17.88 0.71
N ASN A 64 -24.02 -18.09 -0.28
CA ASN A 64 -24.31 -18.90 -1.46
C ASN A 64 -24.08 -20.40 -1.24
N GLY A 65 -23.53 -20.80 -0.09
CA GLY A 65 -23.21 -22.19 0.22
C GLY A 65 -22.16 -22.78 -0.74
N VAL A 66 -21.19 -21.97 -1.15
CA VAL A 66 -20.08 -22.37 -2.03
C VAL A 66 -18.75 -22.25 -1.31
N VAL A 67 -17.72 -22.90 -1.85
CA VAL A 67 -16.36 -22.71 -1.33
C VAL A 67 -15.80 -21.36 -1.76
N ALA A 68 -14.87 -20.80 -0.98
CA ALA A 68 -14.28 -19.50 -1.25
C ALA A 68 -13.47 -19.40 -2.56
N THR A 69 -13.19 -20.53 -3.22
CA THR A 69 -12.54 -20.60 -4.54
C THR A 69 -13.51 -20.85 -5.69
N ASP A 70 -14.83 -20.80 -5.44
CA ASP A 70 -15.83 -21.09 -6.46
C ASP A 70 -15.85 -20.00 -7.55
N ALA A 71 -15.95 -20.43 -8.82
CA ALA A 71 -15.93 -19.54 -9.98
C ALA A 71 -17.10 -18.54 -10.00
N SER A 72 -18.20 -18.81 -9.29
CA SER A 72 -19.34 -17.89 -9.18
C SER A 72 -19.00 -16.62 -8.38
N LEU A 73 -17.98 -16.67 -7.52
CA LEU A 73 -17.54 -15.54 -6.68
C LEU A 73 -16.75 -14.52 -7.53
N THR A 74 -17.50 -13.76 -8.32
CA THR A 74 -17.01 -12.63 -9.11
C THR A 74 -17.25 -11.31 -8.36
N ALA A 75 -16.60 -10.23 -8.78
CA ALA A 75 -16.81 -8.91 -8.16
C ALA A 75 -18.30 -8.51 -8.10
N ASN A 76 -19.08 -8.81 -9.15
CA ASN A 76 -20.51 -8.53 -9.17
C ASN A 76 -21.30 -9.34 -8.15
N GLU A 77 -20.97 -10.63 -8.00
CA GLU A 77 -21.62 -11.52 -7.03
C GLU A 77 -21.32 -11.11 -5.59
N VAL A 78 -20.11 -10.63 -5.35
CA VAL A 78 -19.66 -10.12 -4.05
C VAL A 78 -20.19 -8.69 -3.79
N GLY A 79 -20.87 -8.06 -4.74
CA GLY A 79 -21.38 -6.70 -4.61
C GLY A 79 -20.29 -5.62 -4.63
N VAL A 80 -19.12 -5.93 -5.18
CA VAL A 80 -17.97 -5.03 -5.27
C VAL A 80 -17.91 -4.43 -6.67
N ASN A 81 -17.86 -3.09 -6.75
CA ASN A 81 -17.52 -2.40 -7.98
C ASN A 81 -16.04 -2.01 -7.96
N PRO A 82 -15.16 -2.68 -8.75
CA PRO A 82 -13.75 -2.36 -8.90
C PRO A 82 -13.41 -0.87 -8.97
N ALA A 83 -14.18 -0.10 -9.75
CA ALA A 83 -13.92 1.32 -10.00
C ALA A 83 -14.28 2.22 -8.81
N GLN A 84 -15.03 1.73 -7.84
CA GLN A 84 -15.42 2.48 -6.64
C GLN A 84 -14.53 2.16 -5.43
N VAL A 85 -13.81 1.04 -5.49
CA VAL A 85 -12.92 0.59 -4.41
C VAL A 85 -11.45 0.97 -4.67
N ALA A 86 -11.10 1.28 -5.92
CA ALA A 86 -9.79 1.78 -6.29
C ALA A 86 -9.44 3.10 -5.57
N THR A 87 -8.17 3.22 -5.15
CA THR A 87 -7.58 4.44 -4.59
C THR A 87 -6.46 4.93 -5.51
N PRO A 88 -5.95 6.17 -5.33
CA PRO A 88 -4.82 6.66 -6.14
C PRO A 88 -3.56 5.77 -6.09
N ARG A 89 -3.44 4.93 -5.04
CA ARG A 89 -2.30 4.03 -4.81
C ARG A 89 -2.60 2.58 -5.15
N CYS A 90 -3.87 2.21 -5.24
CA CYS A 90 -4.34 0.84 -5.41
C CYS A 90 -5.44 0.82 -6.48
N ASP A 91 -5.11 0.37 -7.68
CA ASP A 91 -6.02 0.34 -8.82
C ASP A 91 -6.19 -1.09 -9.36
N ASN A 92 -7.04 -1.27 -10.37
CA ASN A 92 -7.32 -2.56 -11.00
C ASN A 92 -7.74 -3.63 -9.97
N VAL A 93 -8.58 -3.23 -9.02
CA VAL A 93 -9.14 -4.13 -7.99
C VAL A 93 -10.09 -5.12 -8.66
N GLY A 94 -9.79 -6.41 -8.64
CA GLY A 94 -10.59 -7.45 -9.25
C GLY A 94 -10.91 -8.58 -8.29
N ILE A 95 -12.04 -9.25 -8.52
CA ILE A 95 -12.40 -10.50 -7.84
C ILE A 95 -12.87 -11.49 -8.90
N ALA A 96 -12.19 -12.64 -8.98
CA ALA A 96 -12.53 -13.72 -9.87
C ALA A 96 -12.29 -15.06 -9.17
N ALA A 97 -13.31 -15.92 -9.14
CA ALA A 97 -13.28 -17.18 -8.39
C ALA A 97 -12.85 -17.00 -6.91
N GLY A 98 -13.30 -15.90 -6.28
CA GLY A 98 -12.92 -15.49 -4.93
C GLY A 98 -11.47 -15.00 -4.77
N VAL A 99 -10.63 -15.14 -5.79
CA VAL A 99 -9.28 -14.58 -5.80
C VAL A 99 -9.36 -13.07 -6.00
N ILE A 100 -8.73 -12.33 -5.10
CA ILE A 100 -8.70 -10.87 -5.13
C ILE A 100 -7.37 -10.41 -5.72
N THR A 101 -7.43 -9.54 -6.72
CA THR A 101 -6.25 -8.96 -7.35
C THR A 101 -6.26 -7.45 -7.18
N ILE A 102 -5.16 -6.85 -6.76
CA ILE A 102 -5.03 -5.39 -6.57
C ILE A 102 -3.67 -4.95 -7.11
N ASN A 103 -3.64 -3.94 -7.97
CA ASN A 103 -2.40 -3.35 -8.45
C ASN A 103 -2.03 -2.15 -7.60
N SER A 104 -0.86 -2.17 -6.96
CA SER A 104 -0.23 -0.95 -6.47
C SER A 104 0.30 -0.15 -7.66
N THR A 105 -0.02 1.14 -7.70
CA THR A 105 0.48 2.07 -8.72
C THR A 105 1.91 2.52 -8.42
N GLY A 106 2.42 2.25 -7.21
CA GLY A 106 3.67 2.80 -6.70
C GLY A 106 3.57 4.32 -6.48
N SER A 107 4.32 4.88 -5.53
CA SER A 107 4.35 6.34 -5.35
C SER A 107 5.13 7.09 -6.46
N ASP A 108 5.78 6.35 -7.37
CA ASP A 108 6.73 6.83 -8.37
C ASP A 108 6.56 6.17 -9.77
N GLY A 109 5.56 5.28 -9.96
CA GLY A 109 5.35 4.54 -11.22
C GLY A 109 6.34 3.38 -11.47
N THR A 110 7.39 3.23 -10.66
CA THR A 110 8.38 2.13 -10.74
C THR A 110 8.27 1.12 -9.59
N SER A 111 7.53 1.48 -8.53
CA SER A 111 7.19 0.61 -7.40
C SER A 111 5.81 -0.04 -7.55
N ALA A 112 5.38 -0.26 -8.79
CA ALA A 112 4.13 -0.95 -9.07
C ALA A 112 4.28 -2.45 -8.80
N GLY A 113 3.22 -3.07 -8.33
CA GLY A 113 3.18 -4.52 -8.08
C GLY A 113 1.76 -5.00 -7.95
N THR A 114 1.50 -6.21 -8.42
CA THR A 114 0.19 -6.85 -8.27
C THR A 114 0.21 -7.68 -7.01
N PHE A 115 -0.76 -7.45 -6.12
CA PHE A 115 -1.06 -8.29 -4.98
C PHE A 115 -2.19 -9.24 -5.35
N THR A 116 -1.99 -10.52 -5.10
CA THR A 116 -2.98 -11.57 -5.32
C THR A 116 -3.27 -12.23 -3.99
N PHE A 117 -4.54 -12.22 -3.59
CA PHE A 117 -5.02 -12.89 -2.38
C PHE A 117 -5.86 -14.09 -2.80
N THR A 118 -5.34 -15.28 -2.54
CA THR A 118 -5.98 -16.53 -2.89
C THR A 118 -6.62 -17.13 -1.66
N PRO A 119 -7.95 -17.29 -1.62
CA PRO A 119 -8.60 -18.03 -0.55
C PRO A 119 -8.37 -19.53 -0.74
N THR A 120 -8.38 -20.26 0.37
CA THR A 120 -8.34 -21.72 0.39
C THR A 120 -9.32 -22.20 1.45
N GLN A 121 -10.11 -23.20 1.11
CA GLN A 121 -11.14 -23.76 1.97
C GLN A 121 -11.33 -25.24 1.60
N GLY A 122 -11.31 -26.14 2.58
CA GLY A 122 -11.44 -27.57 2.35
C GLY A 122 -12.86 -27.99 1.98
N SER A 123 -13.84 -27.47 2.71
CA SER A 123 -15.27 -27.69 2.49
C SER A 123 -16.09 -26.49 2.95
N ILE A 124 -17.35 -26.43 2.51
CA ILE A 124 -18.29 -25.39 2.95
C ILE A 124 -18.40 -25.43 4.48
N GLY A 125 -18.19 -24.28 5.12
CA GLY A 125 -18.20 -24.15 6.59
C GLY A 125 -16.83 -24.26 7.26
N ASP A 126 -15.79 -24.71 6.54
CA ASP A 126 -14.42 -24.62 7.04
C ASP A 126 -13.93 -23.17 7.09
N SER A 127 -12.96 -22.90 7.96
CA SER A 127 -12.29 -21.59 7.99
C SER A 127 -11.60 -21.29 6.66
N ILE A 128 -11.82 -20.10 6.11
CA ILE A 128 -11.14 -19.65 4.90
C ILE A 128 -9.73 -19.17 5.27
N GLN A 129 -8.70 -19.79 4.68
CA GLN A 129 -7.32 -19.38 4.82
C GLN A 129 -6.91 -18.54 3.61
N TRP A 130 -6.24 -17.42 3.83
CA TRP A 130 -5.82 -16.49 2.79
C TRP A 130 -4.32 -16.54 2.60
N ASN A 131 -3.88 -16.86 1.38
CA ASN A 131 -2.49 -16.69 0.97
C ASN A 131 -2.34 -15.39 0.18
N CYS A 132 -1.30 -14.60 0.45
CA CYS A 132 -0.99 -13.41 -0.33
C CYS A 132 0.33 -13.60 -1.10
N THR A 133 0.32 -13.29 -2.38
CA THR A 133 1.53 -13.21 -3.21
C THR A 133 1.64 -11.83 -3.86
N SER A 134 2.87 -11.42 -4.20
CA SER A 134 3.09 -10.14 -4.88
C SER A 134 4.19 -10.21 -5.95
N THR A 135 3.95 -9.51 -7.07
CA THR A 135 4.92 -9.39 -8.18
C THR A 135 5.84 -8.18 -8.05
N HIS A 136 5.87 -7.54 -6.87
CA HIS A 136 6.63 -6.31 -6.64
C HIS A 136 8.15 -6.54 -6.80
N ALA A 137 8.84 -5.63 -7.50
CA ALA A 137 10.26 -5.77 -7.84
C ALA A 137 11.18 -5.83 -6.60
N ASN A 138 10.80 -5.17 -5.51
CA ASN A 138 11.51 -5.24 -4.23
C ASN A 138 10.61 -5.81 -3.12
N GLN A 139 10.93 -7.00 -2.63
CA GLN A 139 10.16 -7.69 -1.60
C GLN A 139 10.26 -7.06 -0.20
N GLN A 140 11.25 -6.19 0.04
CA GLN A 140 11.33 -5.43 1.30
C GLN A 140 10.25 -4.33 1.38
N HIS A 141 9.72 -3.91 0.22
CA HIS A 141 8.72 -2.87 0.12
C HIS A 141 7.29 -3.37 0.31
N VAL A 142 7.09 -4.69 0.42
CA VAL A 142 5.78 -5.30 0.66
C VAL A 142 5.65 -5.83 2.08
N ALA A 143 4.39 -5.95 2.53
CA ALA A 143 4.04 -6.54 3.81
C ALA A 143 4.55 -7.99 3.88
N ALA A 144 4.95 -8.43 5.07
CA ALA A 144 5.57 -9.75 5.25
C ALA A 144 4.67 -10.91 4.79
N GLU A 145 3.35 -10.78 4.96
CA GLU A 145 2.37 -11.77 4.54
C GLU A 145 2.26 -11.94 3.01
N CYS A 146 2.72 -10.95 2.24
CA CYS A 146 2.67 -10.94 0.77
C CYS A 146 4.05 -11.19 0.13
N ARG A 147 5.05 -11.58 0.93
CA ARG A 147 6.40 -11.93 0.48
C ARG A 147 6.44 -13.38 0.00
N GLY A 148 5.78 -13.64 -1.11
CA GLY A 148 5.76 -14.93 -1.78
C GLY A 148 5.40 -14.73 -3.24
N THR A 149 6.00 -15.51 -4.12
CA THR A 149 5.70 -15.55 -5.56
C THR A 149 4.85 -16.78 -5.87
#